data_AF-A0A4U9D6H3-F1
#
_entry.id   AF-A0A4U9D6H3-F1
#
_cell.length_a   1.000
_cell.length_b   1.000
_cell.length_c   1.000
_cell.angle_alpha   90.00
_cell.angle_beta   90.00
_cell.angle_gamma   90.00
#
_symmetry.space_group_name_H-M   'P 1'
#
loop_
_entity.id
_entity.type
_entity.pdbx_description
1 polymer ?
#
loop_
_entity_poly.entity_id
_entity_poly.type
_entity_poly.pdbx_seq_one_letter_code
_entity_poly.pdbx_strand_id
1 'polypeptide(L)'
;MDIVGQLQQGLVRFSTQESRVAAFILENLSFTASASIDELAASAGVSPATITRFARSVGCEDIRDLRKQLAQASERRTSWVSPNSHALPAAWRDRLSYLGDTLTGSWRRPRRRRSRSSNPAC
;
A
#
# COMPACT_ATOMS: atom_id res chain seq x y z
N MET A 1 14.80 -11.02 10.22
CA MET A 1 14.04 -10.97 8.95
C MET A 1 12.63 -10.53 9.28
N ASP A 2 12.02 -9.70 8.44
CA ASP A 2 10.63 -9.26 8.61
C ASP A 2 9.66 -10.30 8.02
N ILE A 3 8.43 -10.37 8.51
CA ILE A 3 7.42 -11.36 8.10
C ILE A 3 7.11 -11.25 6.61
N VAL A 4 7.05 -10.04 6.07
CA VAL A 4 6.84 -9.80 4.63
C VAL A 4 7.97 -10.40 3.79
N GLY A 5 9.21 -10.28 4.26
CA GLY A 5 10.38 -10.88 3.61
C GLY A 5 10.34 -12.41 3.66
N GLN A 6 9.91 -13.00 4.79
CA GLN A 6 9.73 -14.44 4.90
C GLN A 6 8.64 -14.95 3.97
N LEU A 7 7.52 -14.22 3.83
CA LEU A 7 6.45 -14.56 2.91
C LEU A 7 6.94 -14.58 1.46
N GLN A 8 7.67 -13.55 1.03
CA GLN A 8 8.20 -13.46 -0.33
C GLN A 8 9.20 -14.58 -0.66
N GLN A 9 10.10 -14.92 0.27
CA GLN A 9 11.07 -16.00 0.10
C GLN A 9 10.40 -17.39 0.17
N GLY A 10 9.33 -17.50 0.96
CA GLY A 10 8.59 -18.74 1.17
C GLY A 10 7.70 -19.16 0.00
N LEU A 11 7.38 -18.26 -0.93
CA LEU A 11 6.52 -18.56 -2.10
C LEU A 11 7.00 -19.75 -2.95
N VAL A 12 8.31 -20.04 -2.96
CA VAL A 12 8.88 -21.19 -3.68
C VAL A 12 8.74 -22.51 -2.90
N ARG A 13 8.55 -22.42 -1.57
CA ARG A 13 8.49 -23.57 -0.65
C ARG A 13 7.07 -23.92 -0.19
N PHE A 14 6.15 -22.98 -0.32
CA PHE A 14 4.76 -23.17 0.09
C PHE A 14 4.00 -24.07 -0.88
N SER A 15 3.04 -24.83 -0.36
CA SER A 15 2.05 -25.51 -1.20
C SER A 15 1.23 -24.52 -2.02
N THR A 16 0.48 -25.01 -3.02
CA THR A 16 -0.40 -24.16 -3.85
C THR A 16 -1.40 -23.36 -3.01
N GLN A 17 -1.93 -23.94 -1.95
CA GLN A 17 -2.89 -23.26 -1.07
C GLN A 17 -2.21 -22.23 -0.17
N GLU A 18 -1.05 -22.55 0.40
CA GLU A 18 -0.27 -21.62 1.22
C GLU A 18 0.27 -20.44 0.38
N SER A 19 0.67 -20.70 -0.87
CA SER A 19 1.11 -19.66 -1.80
C SER A 19 -0.02 -18.67 -2.12
N ARG A 20 -1.26 -19.14 -2.26
CA ARG A 20 -2.44 -18.27 -2.42
C ARG A 20 -2.66 -17.38 -1.20
N VAL A 21 -2.53 -17.96 0.00
CA VAL A 21 -2.65 -17.19 1.25
C VAL A 21 -1.54 -16.14 1.35
N ALA A 22 -0.30 -16.52 1.08
CA ALA A 22 0.83 -15.59 1.10
C ALA A 22 0.65 -14.45 0.09
N ALA A 23 0.23 -14.73 -1.14
CA ALA A 23 -0.04 -13.72 -2.16
C ALA A 23 -1.15 -12.77 -1.72
N PHE A 24 -2.27 -13.31 -1.22
CA PHE A 24 -3.39 -12.50 -0.72
C PHE A 24 -2.97 -11.55 0.41
N ILE A 25 -2.18 -12.03 1.36
CA ILE A 25 -1.69 -11.24 2.49
C ILE A 25 -0.75 -10.13 2.02
N LEU A 26 0.15 -10.43 1.07
CA LEU A 26 1.07 -9.44 0.51
C LEU A 26 0.34 -8.32 -0.25
N GLU A 27 -0.78 -8.64 -0.90
CA GLU A 27 -1.64 -7.66 -1.59
C GLU A 27 -2.52 -6.87 -0.62
N ASN A 28 -2.90 -7.45 0.52
CA ASN A 28 -3.92 -6.90 1.43
C ASN A 28 -3.45 -6.78 2.89
N LEU A 29 -2.23 -6.28 3.12
CA LEU A 29 -1.60 -6.21 4.46
C LEU A 29 -2.49 -5.55 5.53
N SER A 30 -3.10 -4.41 5.22
CA SER A 30 -3.94 -3.66 6.17
C SER A 30 -5.22 -4.42 6.53
N PHE A 31 -5.82 -5.12 5.57
CA PHE A 31 -6.99 -5.96 5.81
C PHE A 31 -6.62 -7.19 6.63
N THR A 32 -5.52 -7.87 6.28
CA THR A 32 -5.06 -9.05 7.04
C THR A 32 -4.78 -8.71 8.51
N ALA A 33 -4.22 -7.52 8.80
CA ALA A 33 -3.93 -7.10 10.17
C ALA A 33 -5.19 -6.99 11.05
N SER A 34 -6.35 -6.68 10.48
CA SER A 34 -7.62 -6.50 11.21
C SER A 34 -8.60 -7.69 11.08
N ALA A 35 -8.50 -8.48 10.02
CA ALA A 35 -9.44 -9.57 9.71
C ALA A 35 -9.35 -10.80 10.63
N SER A 36 -10.49 -11.44 10.86
CA SER A 36 -10.59 -12.74 11.53
C SER A 36 -10.10 -13.89 10.64
N ILE A 37 -9.88 -15.08 11.22
CA ILE A 37 -9.49 -16.28 10.44
C ILE A 37 -10.54 -16.60 9.37
N ASP A 38 -11.83 -16.51 9.71
CA ASP A 38 -12.91 -16.87 8.80
C ASP A 38 -12.99 -15.90 7.63
N GLU A 39 -12.84 -14.60 7.87
CA GLU A 39 -12.79 -13.59 6.82
C GLU A 39 -11.55 -13.76 5.91
N LEU A 40 -10.40 -14.09 6.49
CA LEU A 40 -9.18 -14.37 5.74
C LEU A 40 -9.32 -15.63 4.87
N ALA A 41 -9.88 -16.69 5.44
CA ALA A 41 -10.12 -17.95 4.77
C ALA A 41 -11.08 -17.75 3.59
N ALA A 42 -12.20 -17.06 3.82
CA ALA A 42 -13.17 -16.73 2.78
C ALA A 42 -12.56 -15.88 1.66
N SER A 43 -11.79 -14.84 2.02
CA SER A 43 -11.20 -13.92 1.03
C SER A 43 -10.08 -14.57 0.21
N ALA A 44 -9.27 -15.44 0.83
CA ALA A 44 -8.21 -16.18 0.15
C ALA A 44 -8.70 -17.48 -0.55
N GLY A 45 -9.97 -17.85 -0.38
CA GLY A 45 -10.55 -19.07 -0.95
C GLY A 45 -9.95 -20.36 -0.39
N VAL A 46 -9.60 -20.36 0.90
CA VAL A 46 -9.02 -21.52 1.60
C VAL A 46 -9.81 -21.84 2.86
N SER A 47 -9.48 -22.96 3.52
CA SER A 47 -10.10 -23.31 4.80
C SER A 47 -9.43 -22.58 5.97
N PRO A 48 -10.15 -22.33 7.09
CA PRO A 48 -9.56 -21.84 8.34
C PRO A 48 -8.36 -22.69 8.82
N ALA A 49 -8.44 -24.01 8.65
CA ALA A 49 -7.36 -24.92 9.00
C ALA A 49 -6.09 -24.71 8.15
N THR A 50 -6.26 -24.33 6.87
CA THR A 50 -5.17 -23.96 5.98
C THR A 50 -4.46 -22.70 6.49
N ILE A 51 -5.20 -21.69 6.95
CA ILE A 51 -4.64 -20.46 7.55
C ILE A 51 -3.82 -20.79 8.82
N THR A 52 -4.34 -21.63 9.70
CA THR A 52 -3.65 -22.04 10.94
C THR A 52 -2.40 -22.89 10.66
N ARG A 53 -2.42 -23.73 9.62
CA ARG A 53 -1.22 -24.46 9.18
C ARG A 53 -0.19 -23.50 8.60
N PHE A 54 -0.62 -22.58 7.75
CA PHE A 54 0.22 -21.57 7.13
C PHE A 54 0.93 -20.69 8.16
N ALA A 55 0.22 -20.19 9.19
CA ALA A 55 0.81 -19.41 10.28
C ALA A 55 2.01 -20.14 10.92
N ARG A 56 1.86 -21.46 11.16
CA ARG A 56 2.94 -22.30 11.70
C ARG A 56 4.07 -22.52 10.69
N SER A 57 3.75 -22.69 9.41
CA SER A 57 4.76 -22.80 8.33
C SER A 57 5.64 -21.57 8.21
N VAL A 58 5.12 -20.37 8.51
CA VAL A 58 5.90 -19.11 8.50
C VAL A 58 6.61 -18.82 9.82
N GLY A 59 6.42 -19.65 10.84
CA GLY A 59 7.05 -19.52 12.16
C GLY A 59 6.23 -18.73 13.19
N CYS A 60 4.96 -18.46 12.91
CA CYS A 60 4.02 -17.90 13.88
C CYS A 60 3.31 -19.01 14.67
N GLU A 61 3.03 -18.76 15.94
CA GLU A 61 2.32 -19.73 16.79
C GLU A 61 0.83 -19.83 16.41
N ASP A 62 0.21 -18.67 16.16
CA ASP A 62 -1.20 -18.56 15.79
C ASP A 62 -1.45 -17.39 14.82
N ILE A 63 -2.72 -17.21 14.46
CA ILE A 63 -3.14 -16.09 13.60
C ILE A 63 -2.91 -14.72 14.25
N ARG A 64 -2.97 -14.63 15.59
CA ARG A 64 -2.88 -13.37 16.31
C ARG A 64 -1.45 -12.85 16.25
N ASP A 65 -0.49 -13.75 16.41
CA ASP A 65 0.93 -13.47 16.22
C ASP A 65 1.22 -13.09 14.76
N LEU A 66 0.69 -13.83 13.79
CA LEU A 66 0.82 -13.48 12.36
C LEU A 66 0.30 -12.05 12.09
N ARG A 67 -0.90 -11.71 12.58
CA ARG A 67 -1.48 -10.37 12.44
C ARG A 67 -0.64 -9.29 13.09
N LYS A 68 -0.11 -9.55 14.29
CA LYS A 68 0.76 -8.63 15.02
C LYS A 68 2.04 -8.35 14.23
N GLN A 69 2.70 -9.39 13.72
CA GLN A 69 3.90 -9.24 12.91
C GLN A 69 3.60 -8.47 11.61
N LEU A 70 2.47 -8.74 10.95
CA LEU A 70 2.05 -8.02 9.74
C LEU A 70 1.73 -6.55 10.02
N ALA A 71 1.08 -6.23 11.13
CA ALA A 71 0.82 -4.85 11.55
C ALA A 71 2.14 -4.09 11.77
N GLN A 72 3.08 -4.70 12.50
CA GLN A 72 4.42 -4.12 12.73
C GLN A 72 5.21 -3.91 11.43
N ALA A 73 5.15 -4.87 10.50
CA ALA A 73 5.77 -4.76 9.19
C ALA A 73 5.14 -3.63 8.35
N SER A 74 3.81 -3.51 8.39
CA SER A 74 3.07 -2.44 7.70
C SER A 74 3.44 -1.06 8.24
N GLU A 75 3.55 -0.88 9.57
CA GLU A 75 3.96 0.38 10.20
C GLU A 75 5.38 0.80 9.78
N ARG A 76 6.30 -0.16 9.72
CA ARG A 76 7.67 0.09 9.23
C ARG A 76 7.66 0.57 7.78
N ARG A 77 6.78 0.00 6.95
CA ARG A 77 6.60 0.34 5.52
C ARG A 77 6.00 1.74 5.36
N THR A 78 5.00 2.11 6.17
CA THR A 78 4.29 3.39 6.09
C THR A 78 5.06 4.55 6.71
N SER A 79 6.07 4.30 7.55
CA SER A 79 6.94 5.38 8.07
C SER A 79 7.67 6.18 6.96
N TRP A 80 7.69 5.68 5.72
CA TRP A 80 8.19 6.38 4.54
C TRP A 80 7.12 7.20 3.78
N VAL A 81 5.83 6.99 4.04
CA VAL A 81 4.71 7.59 3.28
C VAL A 81 4.20 8.91 3.90
N SER A 82 4.92 9.45 4.89
CA SER A 82 4.61 10.77 5.45
C SER A 82 5.17 11.89 4.56
N PRO A 83 4.38 12.94 4.21
CA PRO A 83 4.76 13.99 3.25
C PRO A 83 5.81 15.00 3.75
N ASN A 84 6.44 14.75 4.92
CA ASN A 84 7.56 15.56 5.39
C ASN A 84 8.70 14.65 5.85
N SER A 85 9.44 14.15 4.86
CA SER A 85 10.45 13.11 5.04
C SER A 85 11.77 13.69 5.57
N HIS A 86 12.03 13.54 6.87
CA HIS A 86 13.39 13.68 7.42
C HIS A 86 14.33 12.55 6.94
N ALA A 87 13.75 11.47 6.38
CA ALA A 87 14.46 10.32 5.81
C ALA A 87 15.04 10.57 4.40
N LEU A 88 14.74 11.70 3.77
CA LEU A 88 15.36 12.09 2.50
C LEU A 88 16.66 12.88 2.74
N PRO A 89 17.70 12.67 1.91
CA PRO A 89 18.87 13.55 1.88
C PRO A 89 18.42 15.01 1.74
N ALA A 90 19.08 15.95 2.42
CA ALA A 90 18.69 17.37 2.43
C ALA A 90 18.47 17.94 1.01
N ALA A 91 19.30 17.52 0.06
CA ALA A 91 19.21 17.91 -1.36
C ALA A 91 17.86 17.59 -2.03
N TRP A 92 17.12 16.59 -1.54
CA TRP A 92 15.80 16.23 -2.05
C TRP A 92 14.66 16.97 -1.35
N ARG A 93 14.89 17.47 -0.14
CA ARG A 93 13.88 18.17 0.67
C ARG A 93 13.49 19.50 0.02
N ASP A 94 14.48 20.24 -0.47
CA ASP A 94 14.26 21.51 -1.17
C ASP A 94 13.52 21.31 -2.51
N ARG A 95 13.87 20.24 -3.24
CA ARG A 95 13.32 19.98 -4.57
C ARG A 95 11.86 19.50 -4.56
N LEU A 96 11.45 18.75 -3.54
CA LEU A 96 10.07 18.30 -3.40
C LEU A 96 9.13 19.39 -2.87
N SER A 97 9.65 20.30 -2.05
CA SER A 97 8.89 21.46 -1.55
C SER A 97 8.44 22.36 -2.71
N TYR A 98 9.31 22.58 -3.70
CA TYR A 98 8.97 23.30 -4.94
C TYR A 98 7.89 22.60 -5.79
N LEU A 99 7.85 21.27 -5.79
CA LEU A 99 6.84 20.51 -6.53
C LEU A 99 5.45 20.56 -5.86
N GLY A 100 5.39 20.66 -4.52
CA GLY A 100 4.13 20.82 -3.79
C GLY A 100 3.43 22.16 -4.05
N ASP A 101 4.22 23.24 -4.14
CA ASP A 101 3.73 24.59 -4.45
C ASP A 101 3.18 24.71 -5.88
N THR A 102 3.81 24.01 -6.83
CA THR A 102 3.41 24.09 -8.25
C THR A 102 2.18 23.25 -8.59
N LEU A 103 1.90 22.19 -7.83
CA LEU A 103 0.72 21.32 -8.02
C LEU A 103 -0.57 21.92 -7.41
N THR A 104 -0.47 22.85 -6.45
CA THR A 104 -1.63 23.48 -5.80
C THR A 104 -2.10 24.78 -6.49
N GLY A 105 -1.35 25.30 -7.47
CA GLY A 105 -1.58 26.62 -8.06
C GLY A 105 -2.02 26.72 -9.53
N SER A 106 -2.44 25.65 -10.22
CA SER A 106 -2.69 25.72 -11.69
C SER A 106 -4.09 25.34 -12.18
N TRP A 107 -5.13 25.93 -11.62
CA TRP A 107 -6.39 26.08 -12.35
C TRP A 107 -7.04 27.46 -12.14
N ARG A 108 -6.60 28.47 -12.89
CA ARG A 108 -7.48 29.58 -13.32
C ARG A 108 -7.06 30.14 -14.68
N ARG A 109 -7.80 29.68 -15.70
CA ARG A 109 -7.76 30.16 -17.09
C ARG A 109 -7.95 31.69 -17.15
N PRO A 110 -7.23 32.43 -18.01
CA PRO A 110 -7.61 33.80 -18.32
C PRO A 110 -8.92 33.80 -19.14
N ARG A 111 -9.91 34.56 -18.64
CA ARG A 111 -11.17 34.85 -19.34
C ARG A 111 -10.86 35.42 -20.73
N ARG A 112 -11.34 34.74 -21.78
CA ARG A 112 -11.38 35.28 -23.14
C ARG A 112 -12.16 36.60 -23.14
N ARG A 113 -11.48 37.71 -23.38
CA ARG A 113 -12.10 39.01 -23.67
C ARG A 113 -12.78 38.89 -25.04
N ARG A 114 -14.10 38.96 -25.08
CA ARG A 114 -14.89 38.97 -26.32
C ARG A 114 -14.72 40.35 -26.96
N SER A 115 -13.75 40.48 -27.87
CA SER A 115 -13.67 41.64 -28.76
C SER A 115 -14.74 41.47 -29.84
N ARG A 116 -15.86 42.16 -29.69
CA ARG A 116 -16.86 42.30 -30.76
C ARG A 116 -16.34 43.40 -31.69
N SER A 117 -15.63 43.00 -32.74
CA SER A 117 -15.34 43.84 -33.90
C SER A 117 -15.79 43.08 -35.14
N SER A 118 -16.78 43.63 -35.83
CA SER A 118 -17.25 43.33 -37.18
C SER A 118 -18.32 44.38 -37.47
N ASN A 119 -18.34 45.18 -38.54
CA ASN A 119 -17.45 45.46 -39.66
C ASN A 119 -18.04 46.74 -40.35
N PRO A 120 -17.37 47.37 -41.34
CA PRO A 120 -17.88 48.53 -42.06
C PRO A 120 -18.72 48.17 -43.31
N ALA A 121 -19.27 49.23 -43.94
CA ALA A 121 -19.86 49.35 -45.29
C ALA A 121 -21.34 48.93 -45.50
N CYS A 122 -22.24 49.92 -45.58
CA CYS A 122 -22.80 50.49 -46.82
C CYS A 122 -23.34 51.90 -46.54
#